data_AF-R5WY22-F1
#
_entry.id   AF-R5WY22-F1
#
_cell.length_a   1.000
_cell.length_b   1.000
_cell.length_c   1.000
_cell.angle_alpha   90.00
_cell.angle_beta   90.00
_cell.angle_gamma   90.00
#
_symmetry.space_group_name_H-M   'P 1'
#
loop_
_entity.id
_entity.type
_entity.pdbx_description
1 polymer ?
#
loop_
_entity_poly.entity_id
_entity_poly.type
_entity_poly.pdbx_seq_one_letter_code
_entity_poly.pdbx_strand_id
1 'polypeptide(L)'
;MAFAAGEKRVPIEKMELNQQTSMVYLQGQQTPFTGTVEKKYASGKLEATMEFKNGKLQLEIPYKNGQVDGLVKRYDENGQVVEQATFKNGQEVKTK
;
A
#
# COMPACT_ATOMS: atom_id res chain seq x y z
N MET A 1 -8.52 -7.86 -15.28
CA MET A 1 -7.64 -8.01 -14.10
C MET A 1 -6.23 -7.66 -14.55
N ALA A 2 -5.74 -6.47 -14.22
CA ALA A 2 -4.47 -5.96 -14.72
C ALA A 2 -3.44 -5.96 -13.59
N PHE A 3 -2.73 -7.08 -13.43
CA PHE A 3 -1.46 -7.10 -12.69
C PHE A 3 -0.35 -7.02 -13.73
N ALA A 4 -0.08 -5.82 -14.26
CA ALA A 4 0.96 -5.61 -15.25
C ALA A 4 1.88 -4.48 -14.80
N ALA A 5 3.04 -4.85 -14.24
CA ALA A 5 4.36 -4.23 -14.41
C ALA A 5 5.25 -4.60 -13.20
N GLY A 6 6.14 -5.57 -13.39
CA GLY A 6 7.34 -5.81 -12.57
C GLY A 6 7.11 -5.84 -11.05
N GLU A 7 6.77 -7.01 -10.52
CA GLU A 7 6.45 -7.28 -9.11
C GLU A 7 7.63 -7.02 -8.14
N LYS A 8 8.04 -5.77 -7.92
CA LYS A 8 8.98 -5.43 -6.85
C LYS A 8 8.21 -5.36 -5.54
N ARG A 9 8.07 -6.51 -4.87
CA ARG A 9 7.52 -6.61 -3.51
C ARG A 9 8.62 -6.44 -2.49
N VAL A 10 8.47 -5.48 -1.60
CA VAL A 10 9.45 -5.21 -0.54
C VAL A 10 8.76 -5.01 0.80
N PRO A 11 9.39 -5.39 1.92
CA PRO A 11 8.84 -5.10 3.23
C PRO A 11 8.87 -3.58 3.50
N ILE A 12 7.85 -3.08 4.19
CA ILE A 12 7.75 -1.66 4.58
C ILE A 12 8.97 -1.17 5.38
N GLU A 13 9.64 -2.08 6.10
CA GLU A 13 10.84 -1.78 6.89
C GLU A 13 12.04 -1.30 6.05
N LYS A 14 12.05 -1.62 4.75
CA LYS A 14 13.07 -1.16 3.81
C LYS A 14 12.73 0.18 3.14
N MET A 15 11.59 0.78 3.50
CA MET A 15 11.17 2.07 2.98
C MET A 15 11.68 3.22 3.83
N GLU A 16 12.12 4.27 3.15
CA GLU A 16 12.53 5.53 3.74
C GLU A 16 11.60 6.64 3.22
N LEU A 17 10.96 7.36 4.14
CA LEU A 17 10.15 8.52 3.80
C LEU A 17 11.05 9.76 3.72
N ASN A 18 11.08 10.41 2.58
CA ASN A 18 11.72 11.71 2.44
C ASN A 18 10.77 12.79 2.96
N GLN A 19 11.10 13.38 4.11
CA GLN A 19 10.28 14.44 4.73
C GLN A 19 10.25 15.74 3.91
N GLN A 20 11.22 15.98 3.02
CA GLN A 20 11.27 17.18 2.18
C GLN A 20 10.32 17.07 0.98
N THR A 21 10.25 15.89 0.35
CA THR A 21 9.44 15.66 -0.86
C THR A 21 8.14 14.93 -0.60
N SER A 22 7.93 14.39 0.61
CA SER A 22 6.82 13.48 0.96
C SER A 22 6.75 12.22 0.08
N MET A 23 7.89 11.79 -0.47
CA MET A 23 7.99 10.61 -1.32
C MET A 23 8.72 9.48 -0.58
N VAL A 24 8.33 8.22 -0.86
CA VAL A 24 9.02 7.04 -0.32
C VAL A 24 10.09 6.53 -1.29
N TYR A 25 11.20 6.06 -0.70
CA TYR A 25 12.35 5.52 -1.38
C TYR A 25 12.70 4.17 -0.78
N LEU A 26 13.29 3.27 -1.57
CA LEU A 26 13.86 2.04 -1.03
C LEU A 26 15.25 2.36 -0.46
N GLN A 27 15.61 1.76 0.67
CA GLN A 27 16.94 1.92 1.26
C GLN A 27 18.07 1.76 0.23
N GLY A 28 18.88 2.80 0.08
CA GLY A 28 19.99 2.86 -0.89
C GLY A 28 19.60 3.24 -2.32
N GLN A 29 18.32 3.50 -2.62
CA GLN A 29 17.87 4.05 -3.90
C GLN A 29 17.70 5.57 -3.85
N GLN A 30 18.25 6.26 -4.85
CA GLN A 30 18.07 7.71 -5.03
C GLN A 30 16.78 8.07 -5.79
N THR A 31 16.16 7.07 -6.44
CA THR A 31 14.91 7.24 -7.19
C THR A 31 13.71 6.83 -6.35
N PRO A 32 12.57 7.52 -6.50
CA PRO A 32 11.38 7.23 -5.72
C PRO A 32 10.83 5.84 -6.05
N PHE A 33 10.36 5.13 -5.04
CA PHE A 33 10.00 3.73 -5.17
C PHE A 33 8.71 3.54 -5.99
N THR A 34 8.73 2.58 -6.90
CA THR A 34 7.54 2.13 -7.65
C THR A 34 7.42 0.62 -7.51
N GLY A 35 6.29 0.14 -7.02
CA GLY A 35 6.05 -1.27 -6.75
C GLY A 35 5.10 -1.48 -5.57
N THR A 36 5.11 -2.69 -5.02
CA THR A 36 4.24 -3.08 -3.90
C THR A 36 5.04 -3.22 -2.63
N VAL A 37 4.47 -2.76 -1.53
CA VAL A 37 5.05 -2.79 -0.21
C VAL A 37 4.19 -3.64 0.68
N GLU A 38 4.81 -4.60 1.35
CA GLU A 38 4.14 -5.50 2.27
C GLU A 38 4.44 -5.06 3.69
N LYS A 39 3.39 -4.77 4.43
CA LYS A 39 3.45 -4.60 5.88
C LYS A 39 3.04 -5.92 6.52
N LYS A 40 3.87 -6.40 7.44
CA LYS A 40 3.60 -7.61 8.23
C LYS A 40 3.49 -7.24 9.70
N TYR A 41 2.64 -7.95 10.42
CA TYR A 41 2.60 -7.91 11.87
C TYR A 41 3.92 -8.47 12.45
N ALA A 42 4.22 -8.17 13.71
CA ALA A 42 5.33 -8.78 14.44
C ALA A 42 5.26 -10.32 14.48
N SER A 43 4.06 -10.89 14.30
CA SER A 43 3.83 -12.33 14.16
C SER A 43 4.22 -12.91 12.79
N GLY A 44 4.64 -12.08 11.84
CA GLY A 44 4.98 -12.45 10.47
C GLY A 44 3.79 -12.54 9.50
N LYS A 45 2.55 -12.41 9.98
CA LYS A 45 1.34 -12.41 9.14
C LYS A 45 1.23 -11.10 8.34
N LEU A 46 0.70 -11.16 7.11
CA LEU A 46 0.43 -9.99 6.29
C LEU A 46 -0.62 -9.09 6.97
N GLU A 47 -0.26 -7.83 7.19
CA GLU A 47 -1.10 -6.79 7.77
C GLU A 47 -1.68 -5.86 6.70
N ALA A 48 -0.88 -5.47 5.71
CA ALA A 48 -1.35 -4.61 4.62
C ALA A 48 -0.45 -4.74 3.39
N THR A 49 -1.01 -4.50 2.21
CA THR A 49 -0.24 -4.25 0.98
C THR A 49 -0.49 -2.83 0.51
N MET A 50 0.58 -2.11 0.21
CA MET A 50 0.55 -0.74 -0.25
C MET A 50 1.22 -0.64 -1.61
N GLU A 51 0.53 -0.15 -2.62
CA GLU A 51 1.13 0.09 -3.94
C GLU A 51 1.59 1.53 -4.03
N PHE A 52 2.84 1.72 -4.44
CA PHE A 52 3.43 3.02 -4.64
C PHE A 52 3.82 3.21 -6.10
N LYS A 53 3.61 4.41 -6.61
CA LYS A 53 4.02 4.84 -7.94
C LYS A 53 4.78 6.15 -7.79
N ASN A 54 6.01 6.18 -8.28
CA ASN A 54 6.92 7.34 -8.13
C ASN A 54 6.98 7.83 -6.68
N GLY A 55 7.09 6.91 -5.71
CA GLY A 55 7.22 7.23 -4.29
C GLY A 55 5.94 7.75 -3.63
N LYS A 56 4.81 7.75 -4.34
CA LYS A 56 3.50 8.15 -3.80
C LYS A 56 2.61 6.94 -3.64
N LEU A 57 1.87 6.88 -2.54
CA LEU A 57 0.89 5.83 -2.29
C LEU A 57 -0.24 5.94 -3.32
N GLN A 58 -0.63 4.83 -3.92
CA GLN A 58 -1.70 4.73 -4.92
C GLN A 58 -2.81 3.79 -4.45
N LEU A 59 -2.46 2.75 -3.69
CA LEU A 59 -3.43 1.81 -3.15
C LEU A 59 -2.97 1.32 -1.77
N GLU A 60 -3.89 1.22 -0.83
CA GLU A 60 -3.70 0.61 0.47
C GLU A 60 -4.78 -0.45 0.68
N ILE A 61 -4.36 -1.71 0.90
CA ILE A 61 -5.25 -2.84 1.18
C ILE A 61 -4.85 -3.44 2.54
N PRO A 62 -5.67 -3.30 3.58
CA PRO A 62 -5.43 -3.93 4.86
C PRO A 62 -5.91 -5.39 4.86
N TYR A 63 -5.14 -6.26 5.52
CA TYR A 63 -5.42 -7.67 5.72
C TYR A 63 -5.43 -8.01 7.20
N LYS A 64 -6.41 -8.81 7.60
CA LYS A 64 -6.50 -9.40 8.92
C LYS A 64 -6.81 -10.88 8.78
N ASN A 65 -6.01 -11.72 9.45
CA ASN A 65 -6.14 -13.18 9.38
C ASN A 65 -6.16 -13.74 7.94
N GLY A 66 -5.44 -13.10 7.01
CA GLY A 66 -5.35 -13.55 5.61
C GLY A 66 -6.52 -13.13 4.71
N GLN A 67 -7.47 -12.33 5.23
CA GLN A 67 -8.58 -11.76 4.46
C GLN A 67 -8.47 -10.24 4.45
N VAL A 68 -9.00 -9.58 3.42
CA VAL A 68 -9.10 -8.12 3.38
C VAL A 68 -10.06 -7.67 4.49
N ASP A 69 -9.57 -6.85 5.42
CA ASP A 69 -10.32 -6.39 6.57
C ASP A 69 -9.80 -5.01 7.00
N GLY A 70 -10.67 -4.01 6.94
CA GLY A 70 -10.33 -2.61 7.13
C GLY A 70 -10.71 -1.75 5.92
N LEU A 71 -10.23 -0.51 5.92
CA LEU A 71 -10.53 0.47 4.89
C LEU A 71 -9.52 0.37 3.74
N VAL A 72 -9.95 -0.16 2.60
CA VAL A 72 -9.21 -0.09 1.34
C VAL A 72 -9.30 1.33 0.81
N LYS A 73 -8.17 1.92 0.40
CA LYS A 73 -8.11 3.28 -0.13
C LYS A 73 -7.28 3.31 -1.40
N ARG A 74 -7.80 3.96 -2.43
CA ARG A 74 -7.09 4.31 -3.66
C ARG A 74 -6.85 5.81 -3.69
N TYR A 75 -5.64 6.18 -4.06
CA TYR A 75 -5.16 7.55 -4.10
C TYR A 75 -4.80 7.94 -5.54
N ASP A 76 -5.01 9.20 -5.88
CA ASP A 76 -4.54 9.77 -7.15
C ASP A 76 -3.05 10.19 -7.06
N GLU A 77 -2.50 10.73 -8.15
CA GLU A 77 -1.12 11.24 -8.23
C GLU A 77 -0.86 12.45 -7.29
N ASN A 78 -1.91 13.16 -6.86
CA ASN A 78 -1.84 14.21 -5.85
C ASN A 78 -1.95 13.68 -4.41
N GLY A 79 -2.19 12.37 -4.23
CA GLY A 79 -2.37 11.76 -2.91
C GLY A 79 -3.76 11.95 -2.32
N GLN A 80 -4.75 12.37 -3.12
CA GLN A 80 -6.14 12.46 -2.68
C GLN A 80 -6.83 11.11 -2.82
N VAL A 81 -7.68 10.76 -1.84
CA VAL A 81 -8.48 9.53 -1.91
C VAL A 81 -9.54 9.69 -2.98
N VAL A 82 -9.44 8.90 -4.04
CA VAL A 82 -10.40 8.89 -5.15
C VAL A 82 -11.42 7.76 -5.01
N GLU A 83 -11.08 6.72 -4.26
CA GLU A 83 -11.96 5.58 -4.00
C GLU A 83 -11.60 5.01 -2.63
N GLN A 84 -12.61 4.68 -1.85
CA GLN A 84 -12.41 3.97 -0.59
C GLN A 84 -13.57 3.00 -0.35
N ALA A 85 -13.25 1.84 0.17
CA ALA A 85 -14.22 0.80 0.48
C ALA A 85 -13.82 0.10 1.78
N THR A 86 -14.74 0.02 2.72
CA THR A 86 -14.50 -0.70 3.96
C THR A 86 -14.81 -2.17 3.74
N PHE A 87 -13.92 -3.05 4.15
CA PHE A 87 -14.11 -4.49 4.14
C PHE A 87 -14.08 -5.05 5.56
N LYS A 88 -14.87 -6.08 5.81
CA LYS A 88 -14.88 -6.82 7.08
C LYS A 88 -14.99 -8.32 6.79
N ASN A 89 -14.03 -9.11 7.25
CA ASN A 89 -13.92 -10.54 6.97
C ASN A 89 -14.01 -10.87 5.46
N GLY A 90 -13.34 -10.07 4.61
CA GLY A 90 -13.34 -10.23 3.17
C GLY A 90 -14.60 -9.72 2.44
N GLN A 91 -15.58 -9.15 3.16
CA GLN A 91 -16.82 -8.63 2.57
C GLN A 91 -16.84 -7.10 2.60
N GLU A 92 -17.18 -6.48 1.47
CA GLU A 92 -17.35 -5.03 1.39
C GLU A 92 -18.55 -4.59 2.23
N VAL A 93 -18.29 -3.77 3.26
CA VAL A 93 -19.31 -3.11 4.06
C VAL A 93 -19.45 -1.67 3.55
N LYS A 94 -20.42 -1.46 2.65
CA LYS A 94 -20.78 -0.10 2.21
C LYS A 94 -21.41 0.66 3.37
N THR A 95 -20.66 1.59 3.95
CA THR A 95 -21.24 2.64 4.80
C THR A 95 -22.01 3.61 3.91
N LYS A 96 -23.33 3.62 4.07
CA LYS A 96 -24.28 4.47 3.32
C LYS A 96 -24.48 5.80 4.04
#